data_AF-A0A9D8RPE7-F1
#
_entry.id   AF-A0A9D8RPE7-F1
#
_cell.length_a   1.000
_cell.length_b   1.000
_cell.length_c   1.000
_cell.angle_alpha   90.00
_cell.angle_beta   90.00
_cell.angle_gamma   90.00
#
_symmetry.space_group_name_H-M   'P 1'
#
loop_
_entity.id
_entity.type
_entity.pdbx_description
1 polymer ?
#
loop_
_entity_poly.entity_id
_entity_poly.type
_entity_poly.pdbx_seq_one_letter_code
_entity_poly.pdbx_strand_id
1 'polypeptide(L)'
;GKDPTKVDRSAAYMARYIAKNIVAAGLAHECTVQLAYAIGREEPVGFYVDTDGTGVLPDEKLAQIARKLFPLTPRGIIEHFKLRSPGYCPTAAYGHFGRKEFAWEKTDKVSALKKAAK
;
A
#
# COMPACT_ATOMS: atom_id res chain seq x y z
N GLY A 1 -12.46 14.44 -6.45
CA GLY A 1 -13.42 14.98 -5.46
C GLY A 1 -12.97 14.86 -4.01
N LYS A 2 -12.30 13.78 -3.58
CA LYS A 2 -11.87 13.61 -2.17
C LYS A 2 -10.43 14.10 -1.97
N ASP A 3 -10.16 14.82 -0.88
CA ASP A 3 -8.80 15.16 -0.46
C ASP A 3 -8.12 13.94 0.21
N PRO A 4 -6.79 13.94 0.42
CA PRO A 4 -6.10 12.73 0.88
C PRO A 4 -6.27 12.40 2.36
N THR A 5 -6.94 13.26 3.15
CA THR A 5 -7.37 12.88 4.51
C THR A 5 -8.47 11.82 4.50
N LYS A 6 -9.15 11.61 3.36
CA LYS A 6 -10.15 10.55 3.20
C LYS A 6 -9.44 9.24 2.88
N VAL A 7 -9.41 8.35 3.87
CA VAL A 7 -8.73 7.05 3.80
C VAL A 7 -9.20 6.18 2.64
N ASP A 8 -10.46 6.33 2.19
CA ASP A 8 -10.98 5.70 0.96
C ASP A 8 -10.06 5.89 -0.25
N ARG A 9 -9.34 7.01 -0.31
CA ARG A 9 -8.36 7.30 -1.36
C ARG A 9 -6.95 6.95 -0.93
N SER A 10 -6.47 7.56 0.15
CA SER A 10 -5.06 7.47 0.53
C SER A 10 -4.67 6.06 0.97
N ALA A 11 -5.51 5.39 1.76
CA ALA A 11 -5.25 4.01 2.16
C ALA A 11 -5.37 3.02 1.00
N ALA A 12 -6.29 3.25 0.06
CA ALA A 12 -6.36 2.44 -1.17
C ALA A 12 -5.07 2.54 -2.00
N TYR A 13 -4.48 3.73 -2.11
CA TYR A 13 -3.17 3.90 -2.76
C TYR A 13 -2.05 3.21 -2.00
N MET A 14 -2.04 3.27 -0.66
CA MET A 14 -1.06 2.55 0.14
C MET A 14 -1.22 1.02 0.02
N ALA A 15 -2.44 0.49 0.04
CA ALA A 15 -2.71 -0.93 -0.17
C ALA A 15 -2.17 -1.41 -1.52
N ARG A 16 -2.45 -0.66 -2.60
CA ARG A 16 -1.89 -0.92 -3.93
C ARG A 16 -0.35 -0.94 -3.91
N TYR A 17 0.25 0.06 -3.29
CA TYR A 17 1.70 0.19 -3.23
C TYR A 17 2.35 -0.98 -2.48
N ILE A 18 1.77 -1.41 -1.36
CA ILE A 18 2.21 -2.59 -0.60
C ILE A 18 2.11 -3.85 -1.47
N ALA A 19 0.92 -4.15 -2.01
CA ALA A 19 0.68 -5.34 -2.83
C ALA A 19 1.65 -5.40 -4.02
N LYS A 20 1.81 -4.28 -4.73
CA LYS A 20 2.72 -4.19 -5.88
C LYS A 20 4.18 -4.43 -5.48
N ASN A 21 4.62 -3.90 -4.33
CA ASN A 21 5.97 -4.13 -3.84
C ASN A 21 6.20 -5.58 -3.38
N ILE A 22 5.21 -6.23 -2.76
CA ILE A 22 5.28 -7.65 -2.37
C ILE A 22 5.46 -8.53 -3.61
N VAL A 23 4.61 -8.35 -4.64
CA VAL A 23 4.71 -9.12 -5.89
C VAL A 23 6.01 -8.80 -6.63
N ALA A 24 6.39 -7.53 -6.76
CA ALA A 24 7.66 -7.14 -7.40
C ALA A 24 8.90 -7.64 -6.64
N ALA A 25 8.78 -7.91 -5.33
CA ALA A 25 9.83 -8.53 -4.54
C ALA A 25 9.94 -10.04 -4.77
N GLY A 26 9.02 -10.65 -5.53
CA GLY A 26 8.96 -12.09 -5.73
C GLY A 26 8.56 -12.83 -4.45
N LEU A 27 7.84 -12.17 -3.54
CA LEU A 27 7.36 -12.77 -2.29
C LEU A 27 6.00 -13.44 -2.45
N ALA A 28 5.29 -13.17 -3.55
CA ALA A 28 4.04 -13.81 -3.96
C ALA A 28 3.82 -13.59 -5.47
N HIS A 29 2.98 -14.40 -6.11
CA HIS A 29 2.55 -14.18 -7.50
C HIS A 29 1.39 -13.18 -7.58
N GLU A 30 0.48 -13.25 -6.62
CA GLU A 30 -0.58 -12.29 -6.40
C GLU A 30 -0.70 -11.90 -4.93
N CYS A 31 -1.30 -10.74 -4.67
CA CYS A 31 -1.41 -10.23 -3.31
C CYS A 31 -2.55 -9.23 -3.21
N THR A 32 -3.47 -9.50 -2.29
CA THR A 32 -4.52 -8.59 -1.84
C THR A 32 -4.13 -8.00 -0.49
N VAL A 33 -4.29 -6.69 -0.35
CA VAL A 33 -4.01 -5.97 0.90
C VAL A 33 -5.28 -5.27 1.34
N GLN A 34 -5.66 -5.47 2.61
CA GLN A 34 -6.84 -4.86 3.20
C GLN A 34 -6.46 -3.97 4.38
N LEU A 35 -7.05 -2.78 4.44
CA LEU A 35 -6.89 -1.81 5.51
C LEU A 35 -8.27 -1.39 6.02
N ALA A 36 -8.48 -1.44 7.32
CA ALA A 36 -9.69 -0.96 7.97
C ALA A 36 -9.36 0.14 8.98
N TYR A 37 -10.14 1.22 8.98
CA TYR A 37 -9.99 2.36 9.89
C TYR A 37 -11.30 2.63 10.62
N ALA A 38 -11.17 3.05 11.89
CA ALA A 38 -12.28 3.63 12.64
C ALA A 38 -12.15 5.17 12.63
N ILE A 39 -13.27 5.88 12.49
CA ILE A 39 -13.27 7.35 12.48
C ILE A 39 -12.65 7.89 13.78
N GLY A 40 -11.73 8.86 13.65
CA GLY A 40 -11.02 9.45 14.79
C GLY A 40 -9.83 8.65 15.33
N ARG A 41 -9.51 7.47 14.78
CA ARG A 41 -8.28 6.73 15.11
C ARG A 41 -7.25 6.84 13.98
N GLU A 42 -6.00 7.11 14.35
CA GLU A 42 -4.92 7.24 13.38
C GLU A 42 -4.41 5.89 12.87
N GLU A 43 -4.30 4.90 13.75
CA GLU A 43 -3.86 3.56 13.39
C GLU A 43 -5.02 2.76 12.79
N PRO A 44 -4.75 1.92 11.77
CA PRO A 44 -5.76 1.02 11.24
C PRO A 44 -6.19 0.01 12.31
N VAL A 45 -7.50 -0.22 12.40
CA VAL A 45 -8.10 -1.25 13.27
C VAL A 45 -7.96 -2.65 12.68
N GLY A 46 -7.68 -2.76 11.38
CA GLY A 46 -7.39 -4.02 10.69
C GLY A 46 -6.36 -3.82 9.57
N PHE A 47 -5.43 -4.75 9.44
CA PHE A 47 -4.46 -4.81 8.36
C PHE A 47 -4.18 -6.27 7.99
N TYR A 48 -4.52 -6.66 6.77
CA TYR A 48 -4.42 -8.02 6.28
C TYR A 48 -3.70 -8.07 4.95
N VAL A 49 -2.90 -9.11 4.77
CA VAL A 49 -2.29 -9.50 3.51
C VAL A 49 -2.82 -10.89 3.20
N ASP A 50 -3.21 -11.11 1.96
CA ASP A 50 -3.69 -12.38 1.44
C ASP A 50 -2.98 -12.63 0.10
N THR A 51 -2.24 -13.72 -0.02
CA THR A 51 -1.49 -14.06 -1.24
C THR A 51 -2.17 -15.13 -2.09
N ASP A 52 -3.40 -15.52 -1.74
CA ASP A 52 -4.16 -16.62 -2.37
C ASP A 52 -3.33 -17.91 -2.49
N GLY A 53 -2.53 -18.20 -1.45
CA GLY A 53 -1.65 -19.37 -1.41
C GLY A 53 -0.40 -19.28 -2.29
N THR A 54 -0.14 -18.16 -2.95
CA THR A 54 1.04 -17.97 -3.82
C THR A 54 2.26 -17.40 -3.08
N GLY A 55 2.13 -17.08 -1.80
CA GLY A 55 3.18 -16.51 -0.96
C GLY A 55 4.35 -17.46 -0.71
N VAL A 56 5.56 -16.92 -0.74
CA VAL A 56 6.80 -17.61 -0.33
C VAL A 56 6.90 -17.73 1.20
N LEU A 57 6.14 -16.90 1.93
CA LEU A 57 6.02 -16.91 3.38
C LEU A 57 4.54 -16.94 3.76
N PRO A 58 4.19 -17.38 4.99
CA PRO A 58 2.84 -17.24 5.51
C PRO A 58 2.35 -15.78 5.47
N ASP A 59 1.08 -15.60 5.15
CA ASP A 59 0.45 -14.29 4.98
C ASP A 59 0.56 -13.41 6.23
N GLU A 60 0.47 -14.00 7.42
CA GLU A 60 0.66 -13.28 8.68
C GLU A 60 2.08 -12.71 8.81
N LYS A 61 3.09 -13.45 8.32
CA LYS A 61 4.49 -12.99 8.34
C LYS A 61 4.70 -11.86 7.34
N LEU A 62 4.10 -11.95 6.15
CA LEU A 62 4.11 -10.86 5.17
C LEU A 62 3.41 -9.61 5.71
N ALA A 63 2.26 -9.76 6.37
CA ALA A 63 1.55 -8.67 7.03
C ALA A 63 2.43 -8.02 8.13
N GLN A 64 3.10 -8.80 8.97
CA GLN A 64 4.00 -8.27 9.99
C GLN A 64 5.17 -7.48 9.40
N ILE A 65 5.79 -8.00 8.33
CA ILE A 65 6.89 -7.32 7.62
C ILE A 65 6.38 -6.01 7.01
N ALA A 66 5.25 -6.05 6.29
CA ALA A 66 4.68 -4.86 5.67
C ALA A 66 4.31 -3.80 6.72
N ARG A 67 3.71 -4.20 7.84
CA ARG A 67 3.34 -3.26 8.91
C ARG A 67 4.55 -2.50 9.49
N LYS A 68 5.75 -3.09 9.46
CA LYS A 68 7.00 -2.44 9.90
C LYS A 68 7.62 -1.51 8.86
N LEU A 69 7.42 -1.79 7.57
CA LEU A 69 8.11 -1.10 6.47
C LEU A 69 7.32 0.05 5.85
N PHE A 70 5.99 0.02 5.96
CA PHE A 70 5.11 0.98 5.31
C PHE A 70 4.35 1.83 6.34
N PRO A 71 4.19 3.14 6.10
CA PRO A 71 3.37 3.97 6.98
C PRO A 71 1.89 3.68 6.73
N LEU A 72 1.15 3.31 7.79
CA LEU A 72 -0.27 2.98 7.69
C LEU A 72 -1.19 4.03 8.30
N THR A 73 -0.67 5.07 8.97
CA THR A 73 -1.50 6.18 9.44
C THR A 73 -1.86 7.12 8.29
N PRO A 74 -3.05 7.78 8.29
CA PRO A 74 -3.42 8.73 7.25
C PRO A 74 -2.35 9.82 7.03
N ARG A 75 -1.80 10.36 8.12
CA ARG A 75 -0.71 11.35 8.05
C ARG A 75 0.54 10.77 7.38
N GLY A 76 0.99 9.60 7.82
CA GLY A 76 2.18 8.96 7.27
C GLY A 76 2.04 8.65 5.78
N ILE A 77 0.86 8.20 5.34
CA ILE A 77 0.58 7.95 3.91
C ILE A 77 0.64 9.25 3.10
N ILE A 78 0.02 10.32 3.61
CA ILE A 78 0.02 11.63 2.94
C ILE A 78 1.43 12.17 2.76
N GLU A 79 2.26 12.10 3.81
CA GLU A 79 3.64 12.56 3.79
C GLU A 79 4.50 11.70 2.86
N HIS A 80 4.34 10.38 2.93
CA HIS A 80 5.10 9.43 2.13
C HIS A 80 4.93 9.65 0.62
N PHE A 81 3.69 9.84 0.16
CA PHE A 81 3.40 10.08 -1.26
C PHE A 81 3.31 11.56 -1.65
N LYS A 82 3.52 12.50 -0.72
CA LYS A 82 3.35 13.94 -0.93
C LYS A 82 1.97 14.29 -1.52
N LEU A 83 0.92 13.71 -0.96
CA LEU A 83 -0.44 13.79 -1.51
C LEU A 83 -1.08 15.19 -1.46
N ARG A 84 -0.48 16.15 -0.76
CA ARG A 84 -1.00 17.54 -0.72
C ARG A 84 -0.66 18.35 -1.96
N SER A 85 0.10 17.80 -2.90
CA SER A 85 0.40 18.43 -4.18
C SER A 85 -0.75 18.24 -5.20
N PRO A 86 -0.97 19.20 -6.11
CA PRO A 86 -1.89 19.00 -7.22
C PRO A 86 -1.40 17.85 -8.11
N GLY A 87 -2.32 17.10 -8.71
CA GLY A 87 -1.96 15.93 -9.54
C GLY A 87 -3.01 14.82 -9.63
N TYR A 88 -4.21 15.01 -9.07
CA TYR A 88 -5.26 13.99 -9.12
C TYR A 88 -6.06 13.94 -10.44
N CYS A 89 -6.06 15.02 -11.23
CA CYS A 89 -6.86 15.08 -12.47
C CYS A 89 -6.51 13.95 -13.45
N PRO A 90 -5.22 13.63 -13.71
CA PRO A 90 -4.85 12.49 -14.55
C PRO A 90 -5.40 11.14 -14.08
N THR A 91 -5.71 10.99 -12.78
CA THR A 91 -6.24 9.72 -12.23
C THR A 91 -7.74 9.53 -12.47
N ALA A 92 -8.46 10.56 -12.91
CA ALA A 92 -9.92 10.54 -13.05
C ALA A 92 -10.44 9.73 -14.25
N ALA A 93 -9.55 9.35 -15.17
CA ALA A 93 -9.85 8.51 -16.32
C ALA A 93 -8.78 7.41 -16.47
N TYR A 94 -9.17 6.30 -17.10
CA TYR A 94 -8.28 5.16 -17.41
C TYR A 94 -7.62 4.51 -16.19
N GLY A 95 -8.25 4.62 -15.01
CA GLY A 95 -7.83 3.96 -13.79
C GLY A 95 -6.75 4.69 -12.99
N HIS A 96 -6.77 4.44 -11.68
CA HIS A 96 -5.81 4.98 -10.71
C HIS A 96 -4.52 4.14 -10.61
N PHE A 97 -4.54 2.90 -11.09
CA PHE A 97 -3.51 1.89 -10.89
C PHE A 97 -2.95 1.38 -12.22
N GLY A 98 -1.76 0.77 -12.16
CA GLY A 98 -1.07 0.23 -13.35
C GLY A 98 -0.30 1.27 -14.17
N ARG A 99 -0.26 2.51 -13.71
CA ARG A 99 0.30 3.67 -14.42
C ARG A 99 1.55 4.20 -13.74
N LYS A 100 2.70 4.10 -14.42
CA LYS A 100 4.05 4.26 -13.83
C LYS A 100 4.34 5.66 -13.30
N GLU A 101 3.60 6.67 -13.74
CA GLU A 101 3.77 8.07 -13.32
C GLU A 101 3.35 8.34 -11.86
N PHE A 102 2.57 7.45 -11.24
CA PHE A 102 2.06 7.68 -9.89
C PHE A 102 2.97 7.12 -8.79
N ALA A 103 3.05 7.86 -7.66
CA ALA A 103 3.93 7.51 -6.55
C ALA A 103 3.63 6.11 -5.96
N TRP A 104 2.35 5.75 -5.85
CA TRP A 104 1.91 4.42 -5.35
C TRP A 104 2.14 3.27 -6.36
N GLU A 105 2.63 3.55 -7.55
CA GLU A 105 3.01 2.54 -8.54
C GLU A 105 4.52 2.25 -8.55
N LYS A 106 5.30 2.92 -7.69
CA LYS A 106 6.73 2.62 -7.51
C LYS A 106 6.93 1.30 -6.77
N THR A 107 8.04 0.63 -7.05
CA THR A 107 8.45 -0.63 -6.41
C THR A 107 9.78 -0.50 -5.66
N ASP A 108 9.96 0.63 -4.97
CA ASP A 108 11.20 1.02 -4.30
C ASP A 108 11.39 0.35 -2.92
N LYS A 109 10.40 -0.41 -2.42
CA LYS A 109 10.50 -1.18 -1.17
C LYS A 109 10.92 -2.64 -1.38
N VAL A 110 11.14 -3.06 -2.63
CA VAL A 110 11.54 -4.44 -2.98
C VAL A 110 12.78 -4.90 -2.20
N SER A 111 13.84 -4.08 -2.15
CA SER A 111 15.06 -4.46 -1.43
C SER A 111 14.83 -4.59 0.08
N ALA A 112 14.02 -3.70 0.67
CA ALA A 112 13.70 -3.73 2.09
C ALA A 112 12.86 -4.96 2.45
N LEU A 113 11.87 -5.29 1.60
CA LEU A 113 11.04 -6.49 1.73
C LEU A 113 11.88 -7.77 1.66
N LYS A 114 12.72 -7.91 0.64
CA LYS A 114 13.62 -9.07 0.50
C LYS A 114 14.55 -9.22 1.70
N LYS A 115 15.04 -8.11 2.26
CA LYS A 115 15.90 -8.14 3.46
C LYS A 115 15.13 -8.59 4.70
N ALA A 116 13.90 -8.12 4.88
CA ALA A 116 13.07 -8.48 6.03
C ALA A 116 12.44 -9.88 5.94
N ALA A 117 12.38 -10.46 4.74
CA ALA A 117 11.86 -11.80 4.48
C ALA A 117 12.89 -12.92 4.70
N LYS A 118 14.18 -12.58 4.80
CA LYS A 118 15.25 -13.49 5.23
C LYS A 118 15.17 -13.71 6.74
#